data_AF-A0A5U9KQ87-F1
#
_entry.id   AF-A0A5U9KQ87-F1
#
_cell.length_a   1.000
_cell.length_b   1.000
_cell.length_c   1.000
_cell.angle_alpha   90.00
_cell.angle_beta   90.00
_cell.angle_gamma   90.00
#
_symmetry.space_group_name_H-M   'P 1'
#
loop_
_entity.id
_entity.type
_entity.pdbx_description
1 polymer ?
#
loop_
_entity_poly.entity_id
_entity_poly.type
_entity_poly.pdbx_seq_one_letter_code
_entity_poly.pdbx_strand_id
1 'polypeptide(L)'
;MNQFKDIISSLLPLLEWLQLIQETQGRESTLTAGDYIRLSEIMTRVEDNQSLQQRLNQLSSDRFFNCRSDSIDLQLKQIFRRLKEHGYVRQPNAGQQIFIATGKIDYLIDVIRFIRDEEHLPVEDTPPVQQELL
;
A
#
# COMPACT_ATOMS: atom_id res chain seq x y z
N MET A 1 -3.38 -14.83 -18.48
CA MET A 1 -3.93 -14.29 -17.22
C MET A 1 -2.91 -14.15 -16.06
N ASN A 2 -1.59 -14.35 -16.25
CA ASN A 2 -0.63 -14.18 -15.13
C ASN A 2 -0.31 -12.72 -14.79
N GLN A 3 -0.23 -11.83 -15.79
CA GLN A 3 0.17 -10.44 -15.54
C GLN A 3 -0.78 -9.66 -14.63
N PHE A 4 -2.08 -9.93 -14.72
CA PHE A 4 -3.07 -9.29 -13.83
C PHE A 4 -2.87 -9.71 -12.37
N LYS A 5 -2.64 -11.00 -12.12
CA LYS A 5 -2.32 -11.52 -10.77
C LYS A 5 -1.01 -10.96 -10.24
N ASP A 6 0.00 -10.78 -11.09
CA ASP A 6 1.28 -10.17 -10.72
C ASP A 6 1.11 -8.69 -10.36
N ILE A 7 0.27 -7.95 -11.11
CA ILE A 7 -0.08 -6.56 -10.80
C ILE A 7 -0.77 -6.48 -9.43
N ILE A 8 -1.83 -7.26 -9.20
CA ILE A 8 -2.53 -7.27 -7.90
C ILE A 8 -1.57 -7.58 -6.75
N SER A 9 -0.71 -8.59 -6.92
CA SER A 9 0.28 -8.97 -5.91
C SER A 9 1.24 -7.82 -5.57
N SER A 10 1.54 -6.94 -6.54
CA SER A 10 2.36 -5.75 -6.32
C SER A 10 1.63 -4.58 -5.63
N LEU A 11 0.29 -4.57 -5.66
CA LEU A 11 -0.55 -3.53 -5.04
C LEU A 11 -0.87 -3.83 -3.57
N LEU A 12 -0.98 -5.11 -3.20
CA LEU A 12 -1.25 -5.55 -1.82
C LEU A 12 -0.33 -4.92 -0.77
N PRO A 13 1.02 -4.94 -0.91
CA PRO A 13 1.90 -4.31 0.08
C PRO A 13 1.70 -2.79 0.16
N LEU A 14 1.30 -2.14 -0.93
CA LEU A 14 1.04 -0.70 -0.92
C LEU A 14 -0.30 -0.37 -0.23
N LEU A 15 -1.32 -1.20 -0.42
CA LEU A 15 -2.59 -1.09 0.28
C LEU A 15 -2.40 -1.30 1.79
N GLU A 16 -1.65 -2.33 2.18
CA GLU A 16 -1.33 -2.59 3.59
C GLU A 16 -0.59 -1.41 4.22
N TRP A 17 0.39 -0.83 3.50
CA TRP A 17 1.08 0.37 3.94
C TRP A 17 0.11 1.55 4.15
N LEU A 18 -0.83 1.79 3.22
CA LEU A 18 -1.82 2.86 3.35
C LEU A 18 -2.67 2.69 4.62
N GLN A 19 -3.14 1.48 4.89
CA GLN A 19 -3.93 1.16 6.08
C GLN A 19 -3.13 1.35 7.37
N LEU A 20 -1.88 0.88 7.40
CA LEU A 20 -0.99 1.04 8.53
C LEU A 20 -0.76 2.53 8.85
N ILE A 21 -0.51 3.36 7.84
CA ILE A 21 -0.32 4.80 8.02
C ILE A 21 -1.60 5.46 8.54
N GLN A 22 -2.75 5.14 7.95
CA GLN A 22 -4.03 5.71 8.39
C GLN A 22 -4.31 5.40 9.87
N GLU A 23 -4.06 4.16 10.30
CA GLU A 23 -4.23 3.74 11.68
C GLU A 23 -3.25 4.46 12.63
N THR A 24 -1.97 4.57 12.26
CA THR A 24 -0.97 5.27 13.09
C THR A 24 -1.29 6.76 13.28
N GLN A 25 -1.91 7.38 12.28
CA GLN A 25 -2.24 8.80 12.33
C GLN A 25 -3.63 9.09 12.91
N GLY A 26 -4.46 8.06 13.16
CA GLY A 26 -5.83 8.22 13.65
C GLY A 26 -6.71 9.06 12.72
N ARG A 27 -6.42 9.07 11.42
CA ARG A 27 -7.15 9.89 10.44
C ARG A 27 -8.40 9.16 9.96
N GLU A 28 -9.53 9.88 9.91
CA GLU A 28 -10.76 9.37 9.30
C GLU A 28 -10.66 9.30 7.76
N SER A 29 -9.84 10.16 7.15
CA SER A 29 -9.62 10.20 5.70
C SER A 29 -8.37 9.43 5.29
N THR A 30 -8.43 8.84 4.09
CA THR A 30 -7.25 8.24 3.44
C THR A 30 -6.22 9.32 3.09
N LEU A 31 -4.95 8.92 3.05
CA LEU A 31 -3.85 9.76 2.61
C LEU A 31 -4.10 10.28 1.17
N THR A 32 -3.89 11.57 0.94
CA THR A 32 -4.02 12.20 -0.39
C THR A 32 -2.78 13.03 -0.76
N ALA A 33 -2.63 13.41 -2.04
CA ALA A 33 -1.52 14.25 -2.46
C ALA A 33 -1.40 15.55 -1.65
N GLY A 34 -0.17 15.88 -1.28
CA GLY A 34 0.14 17.06 -0.46
C GLY A 34 0.12 16.78 1.04
N ASP A 35 -0.45 15.66 1.49
CA ASP A 35 -0.43 15.30 2.91
C ASP A 35 0.99 15.08 3.42
N TYR A 36 1.24 15.61 4.61
CA TYR A 36 2.48 15.39 5.35
C TYR A 36 2.42 14.08 6.14
N ILE A 37 3.53 13.35 6.06
CA ILE A 37 3.77 12.10 6.76
C ILE A 37 5.04 12.25 7.59
N ARG A 38 4.92 12.20 8.92
CA ARG A 38 6.05 12.32 9.85
C ARG A 38 6.46 10.95 10.33
N LEU A 39 7.66 10.51 9.96
CA LEU A 39 8.16 9.17 10.29
C LEU A 39 8.25 8.95 11.80
N SER A 40 8.64 9.98 12.55
CA SER A 40 8.75 9.93 14.00
C SER A 40 7.41 9.62 14.68
N GLU A 41 6.31 10.19 14.19
CA GLU A 41 4.97 9.91 14.74
C GLU A 41 4.56 8.46 14.48
N ILE A 42 4.85 7.94 13.28
CA ILE A 42 4.58 6.54 12.93
C ILE A 42 5.39 5.60 13.79
N MET A 43 6.69 5.90 13.96
CA MET A 43 7.61 5.10 14.75
C MET A 43 7.13 4.95 16.20
N THR A 44 6.82 6.06 16.87
CA THR A 44 6.27 6.04 18.24
C THR A 44 4.99 5.20 18.31
N ARG A 45 4.06 5.38 17.36
CA ARG A 45 2.79 4.63 17.35
C ARG A 45 2.98 3.13 17.13
N VAL A 46 3.95 2.74 16.30
CA VAL A 46 4.28 1.33 16.09
C VAL A 46 4.96 0.75 17.32
N GLU A 47 5.91 1.46 17.94
CA GLU A 47 6.59 1.01 19.16
C GLU A 47 5.61 0.75 20.32
N ASP A 48 4.53 1.51 20.41
CA ASP A 48 3.52 1.37 21.46
C ASP A 48 2.42 0.32 21.15
N ASN A 49 2.40 -0.28 19.96
CA ASN A 49 1.34 -1.19 19.53
C ASN A 49 1.88 -2.47 18.88
N GLN A 50 1.74 -3.60 19.59
CA GLN A 50 2.24 -4.90 19.14
C GLN A 50 1.61 -5.39 17.83
N SER A 51 0.33 -5.08 17.57
CA SER A 51 -0.34 -5.44 16.31
C SER A 51 0.29 -4.69 15.13
N LEU A 52 0.55 -3.39 15.31
CA LEU A 52 1.23 -2.57 14.30
C LEU A 52 2.67 -3.06 14.05
N GLN A 53 3.38 -3.51 15.10
CA GLN A 53 4.73 -4.09 14.93
C GLN A 53 4.70 -5.36 14.08
N GLN A 54 3.76 -6.26 14.35
CA GLN A 54 3.63 -7.50 13.58
C GLN A 54 3.32 -7.22 12.10
N ARG A 55 2.41 -6.28 11.84
CA ARG A 55 2.06 -5.84 10.48
C ARG A 55 3.23 -5.17 9.79
N LEU A 56 3.96 -4.29 10.48
CA LEU A 56 5.18 -3.66 9.94
C LEU A 56 6.25 -4.70 9.58
N ASN A 57 6.47 -5.69 10.45
CA ASN A 57 7.43 -6.78 10.19
C ASN A 57 7.07 -7.53 8.90
N GLN A 58 5.80 -7.94 8.77
CA GLN A 58 5.31 -8.63 7.57
C GLN A 58 5.45 -7.75 6.32
N LEU A 59 4.96 -6.52 6.39
CA LEU A 59 5.00 -5.54 5.31
C LEU A 59 6.43 -5.26 4.83
N SER A 60 7.35 -5.02 5.76
CA SER A 60 8.72 -4.67 5.43
C SER A 60 9.47 -5.81 4.73
N SER A 61 9.12 -7.07 5.03
CA SER A 61 9.70 -8.27 4.43
C SER A 61 9.19 -8.57 3.02
N ASP A 62 8.07 -7.96 2.61
CA ASP A 62 7.49 -8.14 1.28
C ASP A 62 8.49 -7.80 0.18
N ARG A 63 8.40 -8.50 -0.97
CA ARG A 63 9.33 -8.33 -2.11
C ARG A 63 9.43 -6.87 -2.56
N PHE A 64 8.36 -6.09 -2.50
CA PHE A 64 8.36 -4.69 -2.88
C PHE A 64 9.31 -3.85 -2.02
N PHE A 65 9.32 -4.09 -0.71
CA PHE A 65 10.10 -3.34 0.29
C PHE A 65 11.47 -3.97 0.57
N ASN A 66 11.54 -5.30 0.55
CA ASN A 66 12.72 -6.15 0.65
C ASN A 66 13.63 -5.77 1.83
N CYS A 67 13.04 -5.58 3.01
CA CYS A 67 13.76 -5.36 4.25
C CYS A 67 14.09 -6.71 4.91
N ARG A 68 15.27 -6.80 5.52
CA ARG A 68 15.74 -7.98 6.28
C ARG A 68 16.04 -7.65 7.75
N SER A 69 15.75 -6.43 8.18
CA SER A 69 16.00 -5.99 9.55
C SER A 69 14.76 -6.19 10.40
N ASP A 70 14.96 -6.54 11.67
CA ASP A 70 13.90 -6.61 12.69
C ASP A 70 13.75 -5.30 13.48
N SER A 71 14.57 -4.28 13.17
CA SER A 71 14.49 -2.97 13.81
C SER A 71 13.42 -2.11 13.15
N ILE A 72 12.46 -1.64 13.95
CA ILE A 72 11.36 -0.75 13.52
C ILE A 72 11.89 0.47 12.75
N ASP A 73 12.93 1.14 13.26
CA ASP A 73 13.55 2.31 12.60
C ASP A 73 14.08 1.95 11.20
N LEU A 74 14.82 0.85 11.09
CA LEU A 74 15.40 0.41 9.82
C LEU A 74 14.32 -0.03 8.82
N GLN A 75 13.27 -0.71 9.30
CA GLN A 75 12.12 -1.11 8.49
C GLN A 75 11.37 0.10 7.94
N LEU A 76 11.03 1.06 8.79
CA LEU A 76 10.33 2.28 8.37
C LEU A 76 11.17 3.09 7.39
N LYS A 77 12.47 3.28 7.66
CA LYS A 77 13.38 3.96 6.72
C LYS A 77 13.46 3.24 5.37
N GLN A 78 13.53 1.92 5.36
CA GLN A 78 13.57 1.12 4.14
C GLN A 78 12.26 1.27 3.35
N ILE A 79 11.10 1.15 4.00
CA ILE A 79 9.78 1.33 3.38
C ILE A 79 9.68 2.70 2.71
N PHE A 80 9.97 3.78 3.44
CA PHE A 80 9.88 5.13 2.90
C PHE A 80 10.92 5.41 1.81
N ARG A 81 12.11 4.77 1.87
CA ARG A 81 13.08 4.82 0.79
C ARG A 81 12.50 4.24 -0.50
N ARG A 82 11.89 3.06 -0.43
CA ARG A 82 11.27 2.38 -1.59
C ARG A 82 10.08 3.17 -2.13
N LEU A 83 9.21 3.69 -1.26
CA LEU A 83 8.10 4.55 -1.68
C LEU A 83 8.59 5.81 -2.42
N LYS A 84 9.70 6.41 -1.95
CA LYS A 84 10.33 7.56 -2.61
C LYS A 84 10.94 7.18 -3.96
N GLU A 85 11.68 6.07 -4.04
CA GLU A 85 12.25 5.53 -5.28
C GLU A 85 11.16 5.27 -6.34
N HIS A 86 10.00 4.79 -5.91
CA HIS A 86 8.85 4.52 -6.78
C HIS A 86 7.92 5.74 -6.98
N GLY A 87 8.26 6.90 -6.41
CA GLY A 87 7.54 8.16 -6.61
C GLY A 87 6.19 8.28 -5.91
N TYR A 88 5.90 7.44 -4.91
CA TYR A 88 4.67 7.54 -4.11
C TYR A 88 4.73 8.71 -3.12
N VAL A 89 5.92 8.94 -2.56
CA VAL A 89 6.18 10.06 -1.64
C VAL A 89 7.41 10.83 -2.11
N ARG A 90 7.51 12.09 -1.71
CA ARG A 90 8.73 12.89 -1.83
C ARG A 90 9.20 13.36 -0.46
N GLN A 91 10.50 13.55 -0.31
CA GLN A 91 11.11 14.09 0.90
C GLN A 91 11.63 15.50 0.59
N PRO A 92 10.98 16.57 1.06
CA PRO A 92 11.38 17.95 0.73
C PRO A 92 12.75 18.32 1.30
N ASN A 93 13.13 17.74 2.44
CA ASN A 93 14.41 17.97 3.08
C ASN A 93 14.99 16.64 3.56
N ALA A 94 16.17 16.26 3.06
CA ALA A 94 16.83 15.00 3.40
C ALA A 94 17.21 14.88 4.89
N GLY A 95 17.42 16.02 5.58
CA GLY A 95 17.71 16.05 7.02
C GLY A 95 16.48 15.90 7.92
N GLN A 96 15.27 15.94 7.35
CA GLN A 96 14.03 15.79 8.10
C GLN A 96 13.37 14.46 7.75
N GLN A 97 12.83 13.78 8.76
CA GLN A 97 12.03 12.56 8.57
C GLN A 97 10.57 12.88 8.24
N ILE A 98 10.37 13.83 7.32
CA ILE A 98 9.06 14.31 6.89
C ILE A 98 8.95 14.05 5.39
N PHE A 99 7.85 13.42 4.99
CA PHE A 99 7.53 13.09 3.61
C PHE A 99 6.21 13.75 3.20
N ILE A 100 6.04 13.95 1.91
CA ILE A 100 4.82 14.49 1.31
C ILE A 100 4.28 13.45 0.33
N ALA A 101 3.03 13.07 0.49
CA ALA A 101 2.33 12.20 -0.46
C ALA A 101 2.19 12.87 -1.84
N THR A 102 2.32 12.09 -2.90
CA THR A 102 2.17 12.58 -4.29
C THR A 102 0.83 12.13 -4.88
N GLY A 103 0.45 12.67 -6.04
CA GLY A 103 -0.75 12.22 -6.78
C GLY A 103 -0.74 10.75 -7.19
N LYS A 104 0.44 10.08 -7.13
CA LYS A 104 0.52 8.63 -7.35
C LYS A 104 -0.18 7.84 -6.25
N ILE A 105 -0.32 8.40 -5.04
CA ILE A 105 -1.11 7.80 -3.96
C ILE A 105 -2.60 7.84 -4.31
N ASP A 106 -3.11 8.97 -4.79
CA ASP A 106 -4.52 9.09 -5.18
C ASP A 106 -4.84 8.10 -6.31
N TYR A 107 -3.98 8.07 -7.34
CA TYR A 107 -4.11 7.10 -8.44
C TYR A 107 -4.07 5.64 -7.96
N LEU A 108 -3.19 5.31 -7.02
CA LEU A 108 -3.13 3.97 -6.43
C LEU A 108 -4.45 3.60 -5.75
N ILE A 109 -5.03 4.52 -4.97
CA ILE A 109 -6.30 4.31 -4.28
C ILE A 109 -7.42 4.10 -5.31
N ASP A 110 -7.46 4.91 -6.38
CA ASP A 110 -8.47 4.78 -7.44
C ASP A 110 -8.34 3.44 -8.18
N VAL A 111 -7.12 2.99 -8.47
CA VAL A 111 -6.88 1.67 -9.08
C VAL A 111 -7.32 0.54 -8.15
N ILE A 112 -7.03 0.63 -6.85
CA ILE A 112 -7.46 -0.39 -5.87
C ILE A 112 -8.99 -0.42 -5.78
N ARG A 113 -9.65 0.74 -5.78
CA ARG A 113 -11.12 0.84 -5.79
C ARG A 113 -11.70 0.24 -7.05
N PHE A 114 -11.18 0.61 -8.21
CA PHE A 114 -11.60 0.05 -9.50
C PHE A 114 -11.47 -1.47 -9.53
N ILE A 115 -10.33 -2.02 -9.10
CA ILE A 115 -10.14 -3.48 -9.03
C ILE A 115 -11.15 -4.10 -8.08
N ARG A 116 -11.37 -3.52 -6.89
CA ARG A 116 -12.35 -4.04 -5.94
C ARG A 116 -13.77 -4.02 -6.50
N ASP A 117 -14.15 -2.95 -7.18
CA ASP A 117 -15.49 -2.77 -7.73
C ASP A 117 -15.74 -3.72 -8.93
N GLU A 118 -14.70 -4.00 -9.73
CA GLU A 118 -14.74 -4.93 -10.86
C GLU A 118 -14.55 -6.41 -10.47
N GLU A 119 -13.84 -6.72 -9.38
CA GLU A 119 -13.74 -8.09 -8.83
C GLU A 119 -15.07 -8.57 -8.21
N HIS A 120 -16.09 -7.71 -8.17
CA HIS A 120 -17.49 -8.08 -7.95
C HIS A 120 -18.22 -8.50 -9.24
N LEU A 121 -17.53 -8.66 -10.38
CA LEU A 121 -18.11 -9.32 -11.55
C LEU A 121 -18.33 -10.81 -11.22
N PRO A 122 -19.58 -11.29 -11.07
CA PRO A 122 -19.84 -12.66 -11.51
C PRO A 122 -19.34 -12.71 -12.94
N VAL A 123 -18.39 -13.59 -13.24
CA VAL A 123 -18.29 -14.11 -14.60
C VAL A 123 -19.71 -14.59 -14.88
N GLU A 124 -20.42 -13.93 -15.80
CA GLU A 124 -21.69 -14.49 -16.26
C GLU A 124 -21.37 -15.93 -16.66
N ASP A 125 -21.92 -16.88 -15.91
CA ASP A 125 -22.19 -18.22 -16.41
C ASP A 125 -23.04 -17.99 -17.66
N THR A 126 -22.41 -17.84 -18.82
CA THR A 126 -23.12 -18.03 -20.07
C THR A 126 -23.36 -19.54 -20.15
N PRO A 127 -24.60 -20.03 -19.97
CA PRO A 127 -24.86 -21.45 -20.10
C PRO A 127 -24.51 -21.89 -21.52
N PRO A 128 -24.13 -23.17 -21.75
CA PRO A 128 -24.02 -23.69 -23.09
C PRO A 128 -25.42 -23.71 -23.71
N VAL A 129 -25.80 -22.64 -24.41
CA VAL A 129 -26.91 -22.70 -25.35
C VAL A 129 -26.40 -23.43 -26.57
N GLN A 130 -26.74 -24.72 -26.58
CA GLN A 130 -26.62 -25.64 -27.70
C GLN A 130 -27.11 -24.95 -28.97
N GLN A 131 -26.29 -25.01 -30.02
CA GLN A 131 -26.71 -24.69 -31.38
C GLN A 131 -27.94 -25.51 -31.71
N GLU A 132 -29.08 -24.84 -31.80
CA GLU A 132 -30.28 -25.41 -32.40
C GLU A 132 -30.18 -25.31 -33.93
N LEU A 133 -30.41 -26.47 -34.57
CA LEU A 133 -30.97 -26.68 -35.91
C LEU A 133 -29.99 -26.69 -37.11
N LEU A 134 -29.65 -27.90 -37.57
CA LEU A 134 -30.28 -28.54 -38.75
C LEU A 134 -29.78 -29.99 -38.92
#